data_AF-A0A7S1CF99-F1
#
_entry.id   AF-A0A7S1CF99-F1
#
_cell.length_a   1.000
_cell.length_b   1.000
_cell.length_c   1.000
_cell.angle_alpha   90.00
_cell.angle_beta   90.00
_cell.angle_gamma   90.00
#
_symmetry.space_group_name_H-M   'P 1'
#
loop_
_entity.id
_entity.type
_entity.pdbx_description
1 polymer ?
#
loop_
_entity_poly.entity_id
_entity_poly.type
_entity_poly.pdbx_seq_one_letter_code
_entity_poly.pdbx_strand_id
1 'polypeptide(L)'
;LAKKKSRPRSLAVSPDGRRFVVSSHDSQIRVFDFASGKLRRHYDESPAVFEAAHKAGTLKMDSIDFGKRLAFERELHNSKTAPPSNALFDETGHFLLYPTLLGVKVVNIETNKLRRVLGRIETTERFLALALYQ
;
A
#
# COMPACT_ATOMS: atom_id res chain seq x y z
N LEU A 1 23.06 -0.56 6.16
CA LEU A 1 21.65 -0.58 6.65
C LEU A 1 20.92 0.65 6.10
N ALA A 2 19.70 0.48 5.61
CA ALA A 2 19.08 1.31 4.57
C ALA A 2 19.02 2.83 4.86
N LYS A 3 19.59 3.62 3.94
CA LYS A 3 19.81 5.09 3.99
C LYS A 3 18.58 5.96 3.67
N LYS A 4 17.38 5.40 3.49
CA LYS A 4 16.20 6.21 3.10
C LYS A 4 15.47 6.68 4.37
N LYS A 5 15.76 7.91 4.81
CA LYS A 5 15.07 8.57 5.94
C LYS A 5 13.63 8.88 5.51
N SER A 6 12.71 7.96 5.78
CA SER A 6 11.27 8.17 5.62
C SER A 6 10.59 8.00 6.96
N ARG A 7 9.57 8.83 7.23
CA ARG A 7 8.82 8.79 8.49
C ARG A 7 7.81 7.64 8.45
N PRO A 8 7.86 6.67 9.39
CA PRO A 8 6.83 5.66 9.51
C PRO A 8 5.51 6.31 9.91
N ARG A 9 4.42 5.82 9.31
CA ARG A 9 3.06 6.34 9.51
C ARG A 9 2.17 5.35 10.25
N SER A 10 2.32 4.05 9.99
CA SER A 10 1.66 2.99 10.74
C SER A 10 2.54 1.76 10.83
N LEU A 11 2.23 0.91 11.81
CA LEU A 11 2.85 -0.39 12.00
C LEU A 11 1.78 -1.40 12.42
N ALA A 12 1.84 -2.61 11.87
CA ALA A 12 1.02 -3.73 12.31
C ALA A 12 1.87 -5.01 12.39
N VAL A 13 1.55 -5.88 13.33
CA VAL A 13 2.23 -7.16 13.54
C VAL A 13 1.34 -8.27 13.00
N SER A 14 1.92 -9.31 12.40
CA SER A 14 1.15 -10.49 11.95
C SER A 14 0.59 -11.26 13.15
N PRO A 15 -0.53 -11.99 13.00
CA PRO A 15 -1.14 -12.73 14.11
C PRO A 15 -0.19 -13.72 14.80
N ASP A 16 0.74 -14.32 14.04
CA ASP A 16 1.76 -15.24 14.58
C ASP A 16 2.96 -14.53 15.26
N GLY A 17 3.00 -13.19 15.25
CA GLY A 17 4.08 -12.38 15.81
C GLY A 17 5.40 -12.43 15.03
N ARG A 18 5.48 -13.20 13.94
CA ARG A 18 6.75 -13.45 13.22
C ARG A 18 7.13 -12.32 12.28
N ARG A 19 6.19 -11.46 11.90
CA ARG A 19 6.40 -10.39 10.93
C ARG A 19 5.74 -9.11 11.42
N PHE A 20 6.25 -8.01 10.91
CA PHE A 20 5.55 -6.74 11.02
C PHE A 20 5.64 -5.98 9.70
N VAL A 21 4.63 -5.16 9.46
CA VAL A 21 4.55 -4.26 8.31
C VAL A 21 4.68 -2.83 8.79
N VAL A 22 5.38 -2.01 8.01
CA VAL A 22 5.47 -0.57 8.19
C VAL A 22 5.00 0.10 6.92
N SER A 23 4.01 0.98 7.05
CA SER A 23 3.68 1.96 6.01
C SER A 23 4.41 3.27 6.31
N SER A 24 4.90 3.94 5.28
CA SER A 24 5.74 5.12 5.44
C SER A 24 5.25 6.28 4.58
N HIS A 25 5.71 7.48 4.90
CA HIS A 25 5.34 8.70 4.15
C HIS A 25 5.77 8.65 2.68
N ASP A 26 6.82 7.91 2.34
CA ASP A 26 7.35 7.75 0.97
C ASP A 26 6.53 6.79 0.08
N SER A 27 5.27 6.51 0.44
CA SER A 27 4.38 5.55 -0.23
C SER A 27 4.97 4.15 -0.36
N GLN A 28 5.88 3.79 0.56
CA GLN A 28 6.49 2.47 0.59
C GLN A 28 5.86 1.64 1.71
N ILE A 29 5.66 0.36 1.41
CA ILE A 29 5.18 -0.64 2.36
C ILE A 29 6.26 -1.69 2.51
N ARG A 30 6.70 -1.90 3.75
CA ARG A 30 7.84 -2.76 4.07
C ARG A 30 7.40 -3.82 5.06
N VAL A 31 7.61 -5.08 4.70
CA VAL A 31 7.36 -6.23 5.58
C VAL A 31 8.69 -6.76 6.05
N PHE A 32 8.84 -6.91 7.35
CA PHE A 32 10.04 -7.39 8.00
C PHE A 32 9.77 -8.69 8.73
N ASP A 33 10.81 -9.51 8.82
CA ASP A 33 10.89 -10.57 9.81
C ASP A 33 11.14 -9.93 11.19
N PHE A 34 10.31 -10.27 12.18
CA PHE A 34 10.32 -9.63 13.49
C PHE A 34 11.61 -9.95 14.26
N ALA A 35 12.00 -11.22 14.30
CA ALA A 35 13.14 -11.67 15.09
C ALA A 35 14.48 -11.18 14.53
N SER A 36 14.66 -11.23 13.21
CA SER A 36 15.92 -10.85 12.56
C SER A 36 15.99 -9.39 12.12
N GLY A 37 14.86 -8.68 12.08
CA GLY A 37 14.75 -7.32 11.53
C GLY A 37 15.02 -7.22 10.03
N LYS A 38 15.14 -8.36 9.33
CA LYS A 38 15.43 -8.38 7.89
C LYS A 38 14.20 -8.02 7.07
N LEU A 39 14.41 -7.25 6.01
CA LEU A 39 13.36 -6.89 5.05
C LEU A 39 12.98 -8.12 4.22
N ARG A 40 11.71 -8.53 4.29
CA ARG A 40 11.16 -9.68 3.55
C ARG A 40 10.42 -9.27 2.28
N ARG A 41 9.65 -8.19 2.33
CA ARG A 41 8.92 -7.63 1.18
C ARG A 41 8.98 -6.11 1.18
N HIS A 42 8.93 -5.55 -0.03
CA HIS A 42 8.92 -4.13 -0.28
C HIS A 42 7.99 -3.85 -1.45
N TYR A 43 6.99 -3.01 -1.23
CA TYR A 43 6.05 -2.57 -2.25
C TYR A 43 6.16 -1.05 -2.39
N ASP A 44 6.41 -0.62 -3.62
CA ASP A 44 6.46 0.78 -3.99
C ASP A 44 5.10 1.18 -4.58
N GLU A 45 4.36 1.99 -3.84
CA GLU A 45 3.06 2.53 -4.22
C GLU A 45 3.17 4.04 -4.49
N SER A 46 4.36 4.51 -4.91
CA SER A 46 4.55 5.90 -5.29
C SER A 46 3.83 6.23 -6.61
N PRO A 47 3.41 7.50 -6.79
CA PRO A 47 2.79 7.97 -8.04
C PRO A 47 3.59 7.59 -9.31
N ALA A 48 4.92 7.62 -9.24
CA ALA A 48 5.81 7.29 -10.34
C ALA A 48 5.63 5.85 -10.86
N VAL A 49 5.40 4.88 -9.98
CA VAL A 49 5.17 3.48 -10.37
C VAL A 49 3.86 3.35 -11.16
N PHE A 50 2.82 4.04 -10.72
CA PHE A 50 1.53 4.04 -11.40
C PHE A 50 1.57 4.75 -12.76
N GLU A 51 2.25 5.89 -12.84
CA GLU A 51 2.48 6.62 -14.10
C GLU A 51 3.23 5.75 -15.12
N ALA A 52 4.28 5.06 -14.69
CA ALA A 52 5.03 4.14 -15.54
C ALA A 52 4.15 2.97 -16.02
N ALA A 53 3.34 2.38 -15.14
CA ALA A 53 2.42 1.29 -15.49
C ALA A 53 1.31 1.74 -16.46
N HIS A 54 0.78 2.95 -16.28
CA HIS A 54 -0.19 3.55 -17.20
C HIS A 54 0.41 3.80 -18.57
N LYS A 55 1.60 4.42 -18.62
CA LYS A 55 2.34 4.67 -19.86
C LYS A 55 2.71 3.39 -20.60
N ALA A 56 3.03 2.32 -19.87
CA ALA A 56 3.33 1.01 -20.43
C ALA A 56 2.09 0.21 -20.86
N GLY A 57 0.87 0.73 -20.59
CA GLY A 57 -0.39 0.05 -20.91
C GLY A 57 -0.68 -1.19 -20.06
N THR A 58 0.11 -1.45 -19.02
CA THR A 58 -0.09 -2.59 -18.10
C THR A 58 -1.19 -2.28 -17.08
N LEU A 59 -1.40 -1.00 -16.78
CA LEU A 59 -2.55 -0.52 -16.02
C LEU A 59 -3.73 -0.23 -16.96
N LYS A 60 -4.69 -1.16 -17.02
CA LYS A 60 -5.93 -0.98 -17.79
C LYS A 60 -6.87 -0.01 -17.07
N MET A 61 -6.79 1.29 -17.38
CA MET A 61 -7.67 2.34 -16.86
C MET A 61 -7.79 3.49 -17.87
N ASP A 62 -8.91 4.23 -17.82
CA ASP A 62 -9.07 5.45 -18.61
C ASP A 62 -8.07 6.51 -18.14
N SER A 63 -7.42 7.20 -19.08
CA SER A 63 -6.50 8.31 -18.82
C SER A 63 -7.14 9.45 -18.04
N ILE A 64 -8.44 9.72 -18.24
CA ILE A 64 -9.15 10.78 -17.50
C ILE A 64 -9.32 10.39 -16.04
N ASP A 65 -9.78 9.15 -15.77
CA ASP A 65 -9.92 8.63 -14.41
C ASP A 65 -8.55 8.54 -13.71
N PHE A 66 -7.52 8.06 -14.43
CA PHE A 66 -6.16 8.00 -13.93
C PHE A 66 -5.62 9.37 -13.55
N GLY A 67 -5.80 10.37 -14.41
CA GLY A 67 -5.36 11.74 -14.14
C GLY A 67 -6.00 12.33 -12.90
N LYS A 68 -7.31 12.10 -12.70
CA LYS A 68 -8.04 12.53 -11.49
C LYS A 68 -7.48 11.88 -10.23
N ARG A 69 -7.37 10.55 -10.21
CA ARG A 69 -6.84 9.82 -9.04
C ARG A 69 -5.40 10.21 -8.70
N LEU A 70 -4.57 10.43 -9.72
CA LEU A 70 -3.18 10.86 -9.56
C LEU A 70 -3.06 12.27 -8.98
N ALA A 71 -3.92 13.20 -9.42
CA ALA A 71 -3.98 14.55 -8.86
C ALA A 71 -4.34 14.50 -7.36
N PHE A 72 -5.38 13.74 -7.00
CA PHE A 72 -5.75 13.51 -5.60
C PHE A 72 -4.62 12.88 -4.77
N GLU A 73 -3.89 11.90 -5.31
CA GLU A 73 -2.78 11.27 -4.59
C GLU A 73 -1.66 12.27 -4.26
N ARG A 74 -1.37 13.21 -5.17
CA ARG A 74 -0.36 14.26 -4.96
C ARG A 74 -0.79 15.29 -3.91
N GLU A 75 -2.06 15.67 -3.91
CA GLU A 75 -2.63 16.55 -2.88
C GLU A 75 -2.61 15.87 -1.50
N LEU A 76 -3.03 14.61 -1.45
CA LEU A 76 -3.05 13.80 -0.24
C LEU A 76 -1.66 13.63 0.37
N HIS A 77 -0.63 13.45 -0.46
CA HIS A 77 0.76 13.30 0.01
C HIS A 77 1.22 14.49 0.87
N ASN A 78 0.75 15.69 0.54
CA ASN A 78 1.08 16.94 1.24
C ASN A 78 0.07 17.30 2.34
N SER A 79 -1.03 16.55 2.46
CA SER A 79 -2.05 16.79 3.48
C SER A 79 -1.51 16.50 4.87
N LYS A 80 -1.73 17.46 5.78
CA LYS A 80 -1.40 17.32 7.21
C LYS A 80 -2.56 16.77 8.04
N THR A 81 -3.76 16.78 7.48
CA THR A 81 -5.00 16.42 8.18
C THR A 81 -5.53 15.06 7.78
N ALA A 82 -5.15 14.56 6.60
CA ALA A 82 -5.58 13.24 6.16
C ALA A 82 -5.02 12.14 7.07
N PRO A 83 -5.81 11.10 7.39
CA PRO A 83 -5.33 9.98 8.16
C PRO A 83 -4.17 9.26 7.43
N PRO A 84 -3.19 8.74 8.16
CA PRO A 84 -2.09 8.00 7.57
C PRO A 84 -2.60 6.70 6.92
N SER A 85 -2.05 6.39 5.74
CA SER A 85 -2.30 5.08 5.13
C SER A 85 -1.73 3.96 5.98
N ASN A 86 -2.52 2.92 6.23
CA ASN A 86 -2.07 1.73 6.97
C ASN A 86 -2.01 0.47 6.08
N ALA A 87 -1.42 -0.59 6.65
CA ALA A 87 -1.38 -1.91 6.06
C ALA A 87 -1.65 -2.93 7.16
N LEU A 88 -2.50 -3.92 6.89
CA LEU A 88 -2.95 -4.91 7.86
C LEU A 88 -2.74 -6.32 7.32
N PHE A 89 -2.39 -7.24 8.22
CA PHE A 89 -2.43 -8.66 7.91
C PHE A 89 -3.87 -9.19 8.04
N ASP A 90 -4.21 -10.20 7.25
CA ASP A 90 -5.37 -11.03 7.54
C ASP A 90 -5.10 -11.97 8.73
N GLU A 91 -6.14 -12.64 9.22
CA GLU A 91 -6.06 -13.56 10.37
C GLU A 91 -5.05 -14.70 10.16
N THR A 92 -4.86 -15.13 8.91
CA THR A 92 -3.87 -16.17 8.59
C THR A 92 -2.43 -15.65 8.53
N GLY A 93 -2.22 -14.34 8.44
CA GLY A 93 -0.92 -13.70 8.24
C GLY A 93 -0.32 -13.88 6.83
N HIS A 94 -1.04 -14.51 5.90
CA HIS A 94 -0.57 -14.76 4.54
C HIS A 94 -0.85 -13.60 3.57
N PHE A 95 -1.88 -12.82 3.86
CA PHE A 95 -2.30 -11.69 3.05
C PHE A 95 -2.02 -10.37 3.75
N LEU A 96 -1.57 -9.40 2.94
CA LEU A 96 -1.45 -8.01 3.32
C LEU A 96 -2.50 -7.21 2.58
N LEU A 97 -3.25 -6.40 3.32
CA LEU A 97 -4.26 -5.49 2.82
C LEU A 97 -3.80 -4.07 3.05
N TYR A 98 -3.80 -3.24 2.01
CA TYR A 98 -3.41 -1.84 2.14
C TYR A 98 -4.05 -0.96 1.05
N PRO A 99 -4.40 0.30 1.37
CA PRO A 99 -4.94 1.23 0.39
C PRO A 99 -3.88 1.75 -0.59
N THR A 100 -4.30 1.99 -1.84
CA THR A 100 -3.47 2.51 -2.94
C THR A 100 -4.30 3.45 -3.81
N LEU A 101 -3.64 4.09 -4.78
CA LEU A 101 -4.30 4.90 -5.83
C LEU A 101 -5.43 4.14 -6.55
N LEU A 102 -5.31 2.82 -6.69
CA LEU A 102 -6.28 1.98 -7.42
C LEU A 102 -7.40 1.39 -6.57
N GLY A 103 -7.37 1.60 -5.25
CA GLY A 103 -8.21 0.88 -4.29
C GLY A 103 -7.38 0.10 -3.27
N VAL A 104 -7.99 -0.88 -2.62
CA VAL A 104 -7.33 -1.69 -1.58
C VAL A 104 -6.69 -2.92 -2.21
N LYS A 105 -5.37 -3.00 -2.21
CA LYS A 105 -4.65 -4.19 -2.69
C LYS A 105 -4.68 -5.27 -1.62
N VAL A 106 -4.96 -6.49 -2.07
CA VAL A 106 -4.84 -7.73 -1.30
C VAL A 106 -3.71 -8.55 -1.90
N VAL A 107 -2.57 -8.59 -1.21
CA VAL A 107 -1.34 -9.21 -1.71
C VAL A 107 -1.01 -10.43 -0.87
N ASN A 108 -0.75 -11.56 -1.51
CA ASN A 108 -0.21 -12.73 -0.83
C ASN A 108 1.30 -12.53 -0.63
N ILE A 109 1.73 -12.48 0.63
CA ILE A 109 3.11 -12.13 1.02
C ILE A 109 4.07 -13.27 0.68
N GLU A 110 3.62 -14.52 0.76
CA GLU A 110 4.46 -15.69 0.45
C GLU A 110 4.80 -15.74 -1.03
N THR A 111 3.78 -15.76 -1.87
CA THR A 111 3.93 -15.85 -3.32
C THR A 111 4.31 -14.54 -3.99
N ASN A 112 4.24 -13.42 -3.26
CA ASN A 112 4.45 -12.06 -3.76
C ASN A 112 3.52 -11.72 -4.95
N LYS A 113 2.28 -12.23 -4.91
CA LYS A 113 1.29 -12.04 -5.97
C LYS A 113 0.11 -11.21 -5.45
N LEU A 114 -0.27 -10.20 -6.23
CA LEU A 114 -1.53 -9.50 -6.06
C LEU A 114 -2.67 -10.48 -6.32
N ARG A 115 -3.56 -10.68 -5.34
CA ARG A 115 -4.76 -11.51 -5.52
C ARG A 115 -5.95 -10.71 -6.00
N ARG A 116 -6.14 -9.51 -5.45
CA ARG A 116 -7.30 -8.68 -5.76
C ARG A 116 -7.01 -7.22 -5.47
N VAL A 117 -7.71 -6.34 -6.18
CA VAL A 117 -7.89 -4.94 -5.81
C VAL A 117 -9.37 -4.76 -5.49
N LEU A 118 -9.70 -4.49 -4.24
CA LEU A 118 -11.04 -4.10 -3.82
C LEU A 118 -11.19 -2.60 -4.04
N GLY A 119 -12.42 -2.11 -4.22
CA GLY A 119 -12.61 -0.67 -4.34
C GLY A 119 -12.16 -0.08 -5.69
N ARG A 120 -12.01 -0.91 -6.74
CA ARG A 120 -11.47 -0.45 -8.04
C ARG A 120 -12.51 0.32 -8.86
N ILE A 121 -13.78 -0.02 -8.72
CA ILE A 121 -14.88 0.59 -9.48
C ILE A 121 -15.26 1.97 -8.92
N GLU A 122 -14.86 2.23 -7.69
CA GLU A 122 -15.00 3.48 -6.97
C GLU A 122 -13.99 4.49 -7.54
N THR A 123 -14.50 5.46 -8.29
CA THR A 123 -13.72 6.47 -9.02
C THR A 123 -13.52 7.75 -8.23
N THR A 124 -14.45 8.08 -7.32
CA THR A 124 -14.40 9.28 -6.48
C THR A 124 -13.72 9.04 -5.13
N GLU A 125 -13.78 7.81 -4.62
CA GLU A 125 -13.34 7.49 -3.27
C GLU A 125 -11.86 7.10 -3.22
N ARG A 126 -11.13 7.71 -2.29
CA ARG A 126 -9.76 7.31 -1.93
C ARG A 126 -9.76 6.70 -0.53
N PHE A 127 -9.67 5.37 -0.46
CA PHE A 127 -9.53 4.65 0.80
C PHE A 127 -8.22 5.04 1.49
N LEU A 128 -8.22 5.38 2.78
CA LEU A 128 -6.99 5.82 3.46
C LEU A 128 -6.57 4.89 4.57
N ALA A 129 -7.49 4.48 5.43
CA ALA A 129 -7.19 3.57 6.53
C ALA A 129 -8.18 2.41 6.49
N LEU A 130 -7.67 1.24 6.88
CA LEU A 130 -8.43 0.01 6.98
C LEU A 130 -8.53 -0.41 8.44
N ALA A 131 -9.64 -1.04 8.79
CA ALA A 131 -9.77 -1.88 9.96
C ALA A 131 -10.38 -3.20 9.48
N LEU A 132 -9.98 -4.31 10.08
CA LEU A 132 -10.50 -5.62 9.75
C LEU A 132 -11.18 -6.18 11.00
N TYR A 133 -12.39 -6.69 10.82
CA TYR A 133 -13.04 -7.55 11.81
C TYR A 133 -12.63 -8.98 11.48
N GLN A 134 -11.96 -9.63 12.44
CA GLN A 134 -11.32 -10.94 12.30
C GLN A 134 -11.56 -11.71 13.59
#